data_AF-A0A8T5H3F5-F1
#
_entry.id   AF-A0A8T5H3F5-F1
#
_cell.length_a   1.000
_cell.length_b   1.000
_cell.length_c   1.000
_cell.angle_alpha   90.00
_cell.angle_beta   90.00
_cell.angle_gamma   90.00
#
_symmetry.space_group_name_H-M   'P 1'
#
loop_
_entity.id
_entity.type
_entity.pdbx_description
1 polymer ?
#
loop_
_entity_poly.entity_id
_entity_poly.type
_entity_poly.pdbx_seq_one_letter_code
_entity_poly.pdbx_strand_id
1 'polypeptide(L)'
;SLTKVKITDSTTGYRAFTAEVARDINYINTFTYTQEQIIKAAKQGFKICEVPIVCRKTRESRLFNNPFQYAIKAWINIFRIYRDYQPLKFFGQIGGIFFLLGFLLGIYITITFILTGVVGGIPRVILSMLLMLTGIQIILFGFFADMLHK
;
A
#
# COMPACT_ATOMS: atom_id res chain seq x y z
N SER A 1 13.26 -14.37 -1.99
CA SER A 1 11.93 -14.96 -2.23
C SER A 1 11.34 -15.43 -0.90
N LEU A 2 10.15 -14.95 -0.54
CA LEU A 2 9.47 -15.27 0.74
C LEU A 2 9.15 -16.76 0.92
N THR A 3 9.17 -17.55 -0.16
CA THR A 3 8.78 -18.96 -0.17
C THR A 3 9.96 -19.93 -0.25
N LYS A 4 11.22 -19.46 -0.34
CA LYS A 4 12.43 -20.26 -0.64
C LYS A 4 12.37 -21.11 -1.93
N VAL A 5 11.26 -21.09 -2.68
CA VAL A 5 11.14 -21.73 -3.99
C VAL A 5 11.75 -20.80 -5.04
N LYS A 6 12.67 -21.33 -5.85
CA LYS A 6 13.22 -20.65 -7.03
C LYS A 6 12.20 -20.81 -8.17
N ILE A 7 11.43 -19.76 -8.42
CA ILE A 7 10.47 -19.68 -9.53
C ILE A 7 10.82 -18.44 -10.33
N THR A 8 10.96 -18.59 -11.64
CA THR A 8 11.31 -17.52 -12.58
C THR A 8 10.05 -16.80 -13.05
N ASP A 9 8.96 -17.53 -13.28
CA ASP A 9 7.65 -16.99 -13.64
C ASP A 9 6.58 -17.25 -12.55
N SER A 10 6.36 -16.24 -11.70
CA SER A 10 5.33 -16.30 -10.66
C SER A 10 3.93 -15.89 -11.14
N THR A 11 3.82 -15.38 -12.36
CA THR A 11 2.62 -14.72 -12.89
C THR A 11 1.87 -15.55 -13.94
N THR A 12 2.48 -16.61 -14.47
CA THR A 12 1.83 -17.51 -15.41
C THR A 12 0.58 -18.17 -14.83
N GLY A 13 -0.49 -18.19 -15.64
CA GLY A 13 -1.71 -18.95 -15.39
C GLY A 13 -1.66 -20.39 -15.90
N TYR A 14 -0.61 -20.79 -16.63
CA TYR A 14 -0.46 -22.15 -17.13
C TYR A 14 0.15 -23.03 -16.02
N ARG A 15 -0.71 -23.77 -15.32
CA ARG A 15 -0.34 -24.57 -14.15
C ARG A 15 -1.06 -25.91 -14.17
N ALA A 16 -0.37 -26.95 -13.73
CA ALA A 16 -0.95 -28.27 -13.49
C ALA A 16 -0.94 -28.54 -11.99
N PHE A 17 -2.06 -29.02 -11.47
CA PHE A 17 -2.24 -29.35 -10.06
C PHE A 17 -2.64 -30.81 -9.92
N THR A 18 -2.19 -31.46 -8.85
CA THR A 18 -2.81 -32.72 -8.41
C THR A 18 -4.18 -32.42 -7.80
N ALA A 19 -5.07 -33.42 -7.81
CA ALA A 19 -6.43 -33.25 -7.30
C ALA A 19 -6.49 -32.82 -5.83
N GLU A 20 -5.49 -33.20 -5.03
CA GLU A 20 -5.35 -32.81 -3.62
C GLU A 20 -5.07 -31.30 -3.49
N VAL A 21 -4.08 -30.80 -4.23
CA VAL A 21 -3.71 -29.38 -4.24
C VAL A 21 -4.87 -28.50 -4.72
N ALA A 22 -5.62 -28.97 -5.73
CA ALA A 22 -6.78 -28.25 -6.25
C ALA A 22 -7.93 -28.13 -5.24
N ARG A 23 -8.06 -29.07 -4.29
CA ARG A 23 -9.07 -29.01 -3.22
C ARG A 23 -8.66 -28.12 -2.06
N ASP A 24 -7.37 -28.14 -1.70
CA ASP A 24 -6.87 -27.44 -0.51
C ASP A 24 -6.60 -25.95 -0.75
N ILE A 25 -6.29 -25.55 -1.98
CA ILE A 25 -5.97 -24.16 -2.32
C ILE A 25 -7.22 -23.44 -2.84
N ASN A 26 -8.07 -22.98 -1.92
CA ASN A 26 -9.12 -22.00 -2.22
C ASN A 26 -8.55 -20.58 -2.25
N TYR A 27 -8.90 -19.80 -3.29
CA TYR A 27 -8.48 -18.41 -3.49
C TYR A 27 -9.70 -17.51 -3.74
N ILE A 28 -9.69 -16.33 -3.12
CA ILE A 28 -10.85 -15.42 -3.07
C ILE A 28 -10.71 -14.30 -4.12
N ASN A 29 -9.50 -14.02 -4.63
CA ASN A 29 -9.22 -12.78 -5.34
C ASN A 29 -8.66 -12.99 -6.76
N THR A 30 -9.39 -12.54 -7.78
CA THR A 30 -9.10 -12.75 -9.22
C THR A 30 -7.86 -12.01 -9.74
N PHE A 31 -7.36 -11.00 -9.02
CA PHE A 31 -6.21 -10.20 -9.48
C PHE A 31 -4.84 -10.70 -9.02
N THR A 32 -4.78 -11.45 -7.91
CA THR A 32 -3.51 -11.87 -7.30
C THR A 32 -3.49 -13.36 -6.96
N TYR A 33 -4.45 -14.12 -7.50
CA TYR A 33 -4.59 -15.56 -7.28
C TYR A 33 -3.30 -16.34 -7.59
N THR A 34 -2.52 -15.92 -8.60
CA THR A 34 -1.30 -16.61 -9.02
C THR A 34 -0.21 -16.59 -7.95
N GLN A 35 -0.01 -15.44 -7.30
CA GLN A 35 0.98 -15.28 -6.24
C GLN A 35 0.48 -15.90 -4.93
N GLU A 36 -0.81 -15.71 -4.63
CA GLU A 36 -1.44 -16.29 -3.44
C GLU A 36 -1.37 -17.82 -3.45
N GLN A 37 -1.65 -18.46 -4.60
CA GLN A 37 -1.54 -19.90 -4.78
C GLN A 37 -0.11 -20.41 -4.54
N ILE A 38 0.92 -19.75 -5.08
CA ILE A 38 2.32 -20.16 -4.87
C ILE A 38 2.70 -20.06 -3.40
N ILE A 39 2.26 -19.00 -2.71
CA ILE A 39 2.56 -18.79 -1.30
C ILE A 39 1.87 -19.85 -0.44
N LYS A 40 0.59 -20.15 -0.70
CA LYS A 40 -0.16 -21.21 0.02
C LYS A 40 0.44 -22.59 -0.23
N ALA A 41 0.71 -22.93 -1.49
CA ALA A 41 1.32 -24.21 -1.87
C ALA A 41 2.69 -24.41 -1.19
N ALA A 42 3.53 -23.38 -1.19
CA ALA A 42 4.84 -23.43 -0.54
C ALA A 42 4.73 -23.53 0.99
N LYS A 43 3.77 -22.85 1.62
CA LYS A 43 3.54 -22.93 3.08
C LYS A 43 2.98 -24.27 3.53
N GLN A 44 2.13 -24.90 2.71
CA GLN A 44 1.59 -26.24 2.96
C GLN A 44 2.59 -27.36 2.65
N GLY A 45 3.79 -27.03 2.17
CA GLY A 45 4.86 -28.01 1.92
C GLY A 45 4.69 -28.80 0.61
N PHE A 46 3.81 -28.35 -0.29
CA PHE A 46 3.66 -28.99 -1.59
C PHE A 46 4.91 -28.79 -2.45
N LYS A 47 5.27 -29.82 -3.24
CA LYS A 47 6.37 -29.75 -4.18
C LYS A 47 5.95 -28.92 -5.39
N ILE A 48 6.71 -27.87 -5.68
CA ILE A 48 6.52 -27.00 -6.84
C ILE A 48 7.70 -27.21 -7.80
N CYS A 49 7.40 -27.47 -9.07
CA CYS A 49 8.39 -27.60 -10.13
C CYS A 49 8.05 -26.64 -11.27
N GLU A 50 9.07 -25.93 -11.77
CA GLU A 50 8.96 -25.07 -12.94
C GLU A 50 9.54 -25.81 -14.14
N VAL A 51 8.72 -26.04 -15.17
CA VAL A 51 9.17 -26.66 -16.43
C VAL A 51 9.42 -25.53 -17.43
N PRO A 52 10.66 -25.35 -17.92
CA PRO A 52 10.96 -24.28 -18.87
C PRO A 52 10.24 -24.58 -20.19
N ILE A 53 9.40 -23.65 -20.62
CA ILE A 53 8.70 -23.71 -21.91
C ILE A 53 9.08 -22.50 -22.76
N VAL A 54 9.24 -22.71 -24.07
CA VAL A 54 9.45 -21.63 -25.03
C VAL A 54 8.09 -21.03 -25.38
N CYS A 55 7.75 -19.90 -24.76
CA CYS A 55 6.54 -19.16 -25.13
C CYS A 55 6.75 -18.42 -26.46
N ARG A 56 5.79 -18.56 -27.38
CA ARG A 56 5.72 -17.75 -28.61
C ARG A 56 5.52 -16.28 -28.23
N LYS A 57 6.11 -15.34 -28.98
CA LYS A 57 6.11 -13.88 -28.72
C LYS A 57 4.85 -13.43 -27.97
N THR A 58 5.05 -12.95 -26.75
CA THR A 58 4.02 -12.30 -25.93
C THR A 58 3.30 -11.27 -26.78
N ARG A 59 2.02 -11.55 -27.09
CA ARG A 59 1.10 -10.57 -27.66
C ARG A 59 1.05 -9.38 -26.71
N GLU A 60 1.00 -8.16 -27.24
CA GLU A 60 0.80 -6.99 -26.38
C GLU A 60 -0.44 -7.19 -25.50
N SER A 61 -0.26 -6.94 -24.20
CA SER A 61 -1.31 -7.03 -23.19
C SER A 61 -2.46 -6.11 -23.58
N ARG A 62 -3.57 -6.69 -24.03
CA ARG A 62 -4.84 -5.97 -24.24
C ARG A 62 -5.54 -5.56 -22.93
N LEU A 63 -5.01 -5.99 -21.78
CA LEU A 63 -5.65 -5.77 -20.48
C LEU A 63 -5.32 -4.39 -19.90
N PHE A 64 -4.22 -3.76 -20.32
CA PHE A 64 -3.83 -2.43 -19.87
C PHE A 64 -3.11 -1.66 -20.99
N ASN A 65 -3.83 -0.75 -21.64
CA ASN A 65 -3.30 0.17 -22.66
C ASN A 65 -2.38 1.25 -22.10
N ASN A 66 -2.26 1.37 -20.77
CA ASN A 66 -1.51 2.47 -20.16
C ASN A 66 -0.84 2.03 -18.84
N PRO A 67 0.49 1.84 -18.82
CA PRO A 67 1.26 1.48 -17.62
C PRO A 67 1.00 2.43 -16.44
N PHE A 68 0.69 3.69 -16.74
CA PHE A 68 0.38 4.70 -15.74
C PHE A 68 -0.96 4.44 -15.03
N GLN A 69 -1.99 4.01 -15.76
CA GLN A 69 -3.27 3.63 -15.16
C GLN A 69 -3.16 2.36 -14.32
N TYR A 70 -2.30 1.43 -14.74
CA TYR A 70 -2.01 0.23 -13.96
C TYR A 70 -1.31 0.60 -12.64
N ALA A 71 -0.29 1.46 -12.69
CA ALA A 71 0.39 1.94 -11.49
C ALA A 71 -0.62 2.61 -10.54
N ILE A 72 -1.45 3.54 -11.02
CA ILE A 72 -2.47 4.21 -10.20
C ILE A 72 -3.44 3.20 -9.55
N LYS A 73 -3.97 2.24 -10.32
CA LYS A 73 -4.88 1.22 -9.78
C LYS A 73 -4.20 0.31 -8.76
N ALA A 74 -2.95 -0.09 -9.02
CA ALA A 74 -2.17 -0.90 -8.08
C ALA A 74 -1.88 -0.12 -6.79
N TRP A 75 -1.52 1.16 -6.88
CA TRP A 75 -1.36 2.05 -5.74
C TRP A 75 -2.66 2.16 -4.94
N ILE A 76 -3.80 2.44 -5.58
CA ILE A 76 -5.11 2.49 -4.90
C ILE A 76 -5.42 1.17 -4.20
N ASN A 77 -5.11 0.04 -4.82
CA ASN A 77 -5.37 -1.28 -4.23
C ASN A 77 -4.46 -1.57 -3.02
N ILE A 78 -3.17 -1.20 -3.11
CA ILE A 78 -2.24 -1.27 -1.98
C ILE A 78 -2.71 -0.34 -0.85
N PHE A 79 -3.12 0.88 -1.15
CA PHE A 79 -3.68 1.83 -0.19
C PHE A 79 -4.93 1.25 0.51
N ARG A 80 -5.80 0.57 -0.24
CA ARG A 80 -7.00 -0.09 0.30
C ARG A 80 -6.64 -1.22 1.26
N ILE A 81 -5.74 -2.11 0.86
CA ILE A 81 -5.28 -3.23 1.70
C ILE A 81 -4.58 -2.71 2.96
N TYR A 82 -3.75 -1.67 2.84
CA TYR A 82 -2.99 -1.11 3.96
C TYR A 82 -3.91 -0.42 4.98
N ARG A 83 -4.94 0.29 4.48
CA ARG A 83 -6.02 0.85 5.29
C ARG A 83 -6.82 -0.23 6.02
N ASP A 84 -7.12 -1.34 5.35
CA ASP A 84 -7.97 -2.39 5.92
C ASP A 84 -7.20 -3.28 6.92
N TYR A 85 -5.87 -3.41 6.82
CA TYR A 85 -5.08 -4.27 7.71
C TYR A 85 -4.61 -3.57 9.00
N GLN A 86 -4.19 -2.30 8.92
CA GLN A 86 -3.74 -1.48 10.08
C GLN A 86 -4.05 0.00 9.87
N PRO A 87 -5.34 0.41 9.95
CA PRO A 87 -5.78 1.78 9.66
C PRO A 87 -5.04 2.83 10.49
N LEU A 88 -4.82 2.56 11.78
CA LEU A 88 -4.18 3.50 12.69
C LEU A 88 -2.73 3.83 12.28
N LYS A 89 -1.94 2.84 11.83
CA LYS A 89 -0.55 3.10 11.41
C LYS A 89 -0.51 3.89 10.12
N PHE A 90 -1.43 3.60 9.20
CA PHE A 90 -1.49 4.26 7.91
C PHE A 90 -1.86 5.75 8.03
N PHE A 91 -3.02 6.03 8.62
CA PHE A 91 -3.48 7.41 8.81
C PHE A 91 -2.63 8.13 9.85
N GLY A 92 -2.13 7.43 10.87
CA GLY A 92 -1.22 7.98 11.86
C GLY A 92 0.10 8.48 11.26
N GLN A 93 0.71 7.73 10.34
CA GLN A 93 1.93 8.16 9.65
C GLN A 93 1.69 9.39 8.77
N ILE A 94 0.63 9.36 7.96
CA ILE A 94 0.31 10.49 7.06
C ILE A 94 -0.04 11.73 7.87
N GLY A 95 -0.99 11.63 8.80
CA GLY A 95 -1.40 12.75 9.65
C GLY A 95 -0.25 13.26 10.52
N GLY A 96 0.62 12.37 10.98
CA GLY A 96 1.84 12.72 11.70
C GLY A 96 2.80 13.57 10.87
N ILE A 97 2.99 13.28 9.58
CA ILE A 97 3.82 14.10 8.69
C ILE A 97 3.23 15.51 8.54
N PHE A 98 1.93 15.63 8.28
CA PHE A 98 1.26 16.93 8.15
C PHE A 98 1.32 17.75 9.44
N PHE A 99 1.07 17.10 10.58
CA PHE A 99 1.16 17.73 11.89
C PHE A 99 2.59 18.21 12.18
N LEU A 100 3.60 17.37 11.91
CA LEU A 100 5.00 17.69 12.17
C LEU A 100 5.49 18.85 11.28
N LEU A 101 5.09 18.88 10.01
CA LEU A 101 5.36 20.03 9.12
C LEU A 101 4.71 21.31 9.63
N GLY A 102 3.44 21.24 10.05
CA GLY A 102 2.72 22.40 10.60
C GLY A 102 3.36 22.90 11.89
N PHE A 103 3.80 21.97 12.74
CA PHE A 103 4.45 22.24 14.02
C PHE A 103 5.84 22.88 13.83
N LEU A 104 6.67 22.36 12.92
CA LEU A 104 7.96 22.98 12.58
C LEU A 104 7.79 24.39 12.03
N LEU A 105 6.79 24.60 11.18
CA LEU A 105 6.47 25.94 10.66
C LEU A 105 6.00 26.87 11.78
N GLY A 106 5.20 26.37 12.73
CA GLY A 106 4.75 27.10 13.91
C GLY A 106 5.89 27.49 14.84
N ILE A 107 6.85 26.59 15.07
CA ILE A 107 8.08 26.88 15.83
C ILE A 107 8.88 27.99 15.14
N TYR A 108 9.09 27.89 13.82
CA TYR A 108 9.80 28.90 13.06
C TYR A 108 9.15 30.28 13.17
N ILE A 109 7.82 30.35 13.07
CA ILE A 109 7.05 31.59 13.24
C ILE A 109 7.18 32.14 14.67
N THR A 110 7.14 31.26 15.68
CA THR A 110 7.27 31.66 17.09
C THR A 110 8.65 32.24 17.38
N ILE A 111 9.71 31.60 16.90
CA ILE A 111 11.09 32.08 17.06
C ILE A 111 11.27 33.43 16.35
N THR A 112 10.79 33.55 15.11
CA THR A 112 10.89 34.83 14.39
C THR A 112 10.12 35.94 15.09
N PHE A 113 8.94 35.66 15.63
CA PHE A 113 8.17 36.63 16.42
C PHE A 113 8.92 37.10 17.67
N ILE A 114 9.58 36.20 18.41
CA ILE A 114 10.36 36.57 19.61
C ILE A 114 11.57 37.44 19.24
N LEU A 115 12.22 37.17 18.11
CA LEU A 115 13.44 37.87 17.69
C LEU A 115 13.18 39.24 17.04
N THR A 116 12.14 39.36 16.22
CA THR A 116 11.88 40.60 15.46
C THR A 116 10.68 41.40 15.98
N GLY A 117 9.86 40.84 16.86
CA GLY A 117 8.62 41.45 17.34
C GLY A 117 7.52 41.57 16.28
N VAL A 118 7.76 41.08 15.05
CA VAL A 118 6.83 41.16 13.93
C VAL A 118 6.34 39.76 13.59
N VAL A 119 5.02 39.56 13.60
CA VAL A 119 4.42 38.33 13.09
C VAL A 119 4.64 38.29 11.58
N GLY A 120 5.53 37.42 11.13
CA GLY A 120 5.86 37.24 9.72
C GLY A 120 4.66 36.74 8.91
N GLY A 121 3.81 37.66 8.46
CA GLY A 121 2.69 37.45 7.54
C GLY A 121 1.59 36.51 8.05
N ILE A 122 0.39 37.08 8.28
CA ILE A 122 -0.84 36.34 8.63
C ILE A 122 -1.05 35.05 7.81
N PRO A 123 -0.78 35.00 6.48
CA PRO A 123 -0.96 33.77 5.69
C PRO A 123 -0.12 32.58 6.17
N ARG A 124 1.09 32.80 6.71
CA ARG A 124 1.98 31.71 7.16
C ARG A 124 1.46 31.07 8.45
N VAL A 125 0.91 31.90 9.34
CA VAL A 125 0.27 31.45 10.59
C VAL A 125 -0.96 30.60 10.26
N ILE A 126 -1.81 31.08 9.34
CA ILE A 126 -2.99 30.36 8.87
C ILE A 126 -2.59 29.01 8.24
N LEU A 127 -1.54 29.00 7.41
CA LEU A 127 -1.03 27.77 6.80
C LEU A 127 -0.55 26.76 7.86
N SER A 128 0.24 27.20 8.85
CA SER A 128 0.70 26.34 9.95
C SER A 128 -0.48 25.73 10.71
N MET A 129 -1.48 26.55 11.07
CA MET A 129 -2.68 26.09 11.77
C MET A 129 -3.49 25.08 10.94
N LEU A 130 -3.70 25.35 9.64
CA LEU A 130 -4.38 24.43 8.72
C LEU A 130 -3.65 23.09 8.60
N LEU A 131 -2.32 23.10 8.50
CA LEU A 131 -1.52 21.87 8.44
C LEU A 131 -1.67 21.04 9.72
N MET A 132 -1.63 21.69 10.89
CA MET A 132 -1.80 21.00 12.16
C MET A 132 -3.22 20.44 12.32
N LEU A 133 -4.25 21.22 11.97
CA LEU A 133 -5.65 20.79 12.02
C LEU A 133 -5.92 19.59 11.10
N THR A 134 -5.45 19.66 9.85
CA THR A 134 -5.61 18.56 8.90
C THR A 134 -4.85 17.31 9.35
N GLY A 135 -3.63 17.46 9.89
CA GLY A 135 -2.87 16.36 10.48
C GLY A 135 -3.61 15.65 11.62
N ILE A 136 -4.17 16.42 12.57
CA ILE A 136 -4.97 15.88 13.67
C ILE A 136 -6.25 15.19 13.15
N GLN A 137 -6.97 15.81 12.22
CA GLN A 137 -8.19 15.22 11.64
C GLN A 137 -7.90 13.87 10.97
N ILE A 138 -6.79 13.76 10.22
CA ILE A 138 -6.38 12.50 9.60
C ILE A 138 -6.09 11.43 10.65
N ILE A 139 -5.40 11.78 11.73
CA ILE A 139 -5.14 10.85 12.84
C ILE A 139 -6.46 10.39 13.49
N LEU A 140 -7.40 11.32 13.71
CA LEU A 140 -8.74 11.00 14.24
C LEU A 140 -9.52 10.06 13.32
N PHE A 141 -9.49 10.27 12.00
CA PHE A 141 -10.07 9.32 11.06
C PHE A 141 -9.39 7.95 11.13
N GLY A 142 -8.08 7.90 11.37
CA GLY A 142 -7.35 6.67 11.65
C GLY A 142 -7.87 5.93 12.89
N PHE A 143 -8.11 6.66 13.99
CA PHE A 143 -8.73 6.11 15.19
C PHE A 143 -10.16 5.62 14.94
N PHE A 144 -10.98 6.37 14.22
CA PHE A 144 -12.33 5.93 13.87
C PHE A 144 -12.33 4.67 13.01
N ALA A 145 -11.43 4.59 12.04
CA ALA A 145 -11.27 3.41 11.18
C ALA A 145 -10.80 2.18 11.97
N ASP A 146 -9.90 2.36 12.95
CA ASP A 146 -9.47 1.29 13.86
C ASP A 146 -10.61 0.80 14.77
N MET A 147 -11.42 1.73 15.28
CA MET A 147 -12.57 1.43 16.14
C MET A 147 -13.66 0.65 15.40
N LEU A 148 -13.87 0.93 14.11
CA LEU A 148 -14.85 0.21 13.27
C LEU A 148 -14.39 -1.20 12.84
N HIS A 149 -13.09 -1.49 12.94
CA HIS A 149 -12.52 -2.78 12.53
C HIS A 149 -12.38 -3.78 13.69
N LYS A 150 -12.63 -3.33 14.94
CA LYS A 150 -12.81 -4.18 16.12
C LYS A 150 -14.28 -4.50 16.33
#